data_AF-A0A7X3I5S8-F1
#
_entry.id   AF-A0A7X3I5S8-F1
#
_cell.length_a   1.000
_cell.length_b   1.000
_cell.length_c   1.000
_cell.angle_alpha   90.00
_cell.angle_beta   90.00
_cell.angle_gamma   90.00
#
_symmetry.space_group_name_H-M   'P 1'
#
loop_
_entity.id
_entity.type
_entity.pdbx_description
1 polymer ?
#
loop_
_entity_poly.entity_id
_entity_poly.type
_entity_poly.pdbx_seq_one_letter_code
_entity_poly.pdbx_strand_id
1 'polypeptide(L)'
;MRAVALAIALAALAVPAAADTTWLLPPPGLYCPSAGENVFAIVVGDDRGLGIDGLDCKAVRLRHGRVTAATCFANGGSEVSLDTDLLILPSGAMLHDSVLFRRRQGPPPCPTR
;
A
#
# COMPACT_ATOMS: atom_id res chain seq x y z
N MET A 1 40.28 45.83 -21.84
CA MET A 1 39.01 45.41 -21.22
C MET A 1 38.38 44.36 -22.13
N ARG A 2 38.57 43.07 -21.84
CA ARG A 2 37.96 41.95 -22.57
C ARG A 2 37.12 41.18 -21.57
N ALA A 3 35.81 41.25 -21.75
CA ALA A 3 34.82 40.59 -20.90
C ALA A 3 34.99 39.08 -21.04
N VAL A 4 35.33 38.44 -19.92
CA VAL A 4 35.26 36.99 -19.71
C VAL A 4 34.16 36.77 -18.68
N ALA A 5 33.44 35.66 -18.85
CA ALA A 5 32.35 35.16 -18.01
C ALA A 5 30.99 35.84 -18.28
N LEU A 6 29.85 35.14 -18.32
CA LEU A 6 29.44 34.05 -17.45
C LEU A 6 28.22 33.37 -18.10
N ALA A 7 28.33 32.10 -18.52
CA ALA A 7 27.20 31.31 -19.02
C ALA A 7 27.17 29.94 -18.35
N ILE A 8 27.06 29.92 -17.03
CA ILE A 8 26.81 28.70 -16.25
C ILE A 8 25.82 29.06 -15.15
N ALA A 9 24.53 28.90 -15.41
CA ALA A 9 23.50 28.66 -14.40
C ALA A 9 22.14 28.62 -15.09
N LEU A 10 21.53 27.44 -15.17
CA LEU A 10 20.08 27.18 -15.04
C LEU A 10 19.79 25.75 -15.53
N ALA A 11 20.35 24.74 -14.87
CA ALA A 11 20.01 23.33 -15.11
C ALA A 11 19.74 22.56 -13.80
N ALA A 12 19.48 23.27 -12.71
CA ALA A 12 19.16 22.67 -11.42
C ALA A 12 17.69 22.96 -11.08
N LEU A 13 16.97 21.90 -10.64
CA LEU A 13 15.69 21.91 -9.90
C LEU A 13 14.40 21.55 -10.65
N ALA A 14 14.46 20.79 -11.74
CA ALA A 14 13.33 19.93 -12.09
C ALA A 14 13.43 18.62 -11.28
N VAL A 15 13.32 18.71 -9.96
CA VAL A 15 13.09 17.50 -9.13
C VAL A 15 11.62 17.16 -9.35
N PRO A 16 11.26 15.98 -9.89
CA PRO A 16 9.87 15.58 -9.90
C PRO A 16 9.45 15.56 -8.44
N ALA A 17 8.45 16.38 -8.08
CA ALA A 17 7.76 16.18 -6.81
C ALA A 17 7.34 14.72 -6.81
N ALA A 18 7.89 13.92 -5.90
CA ALA A 18 7.47 12.55 -5.72
C ALA A 18 5.96 12.63 -5.51
N ALA A 19 5.20 12.19 -6.52
CA ALA A 19 3.76 12.15 -6.41
C ALA A 19 3.47 11.38 -5.14
N ASP A 20 2.71 11.97 -4.23
CA ASP A 20 2.39 11.33 -2.96
C ASP A 20 1.57 10.06 -3.29
N THR A 21 2.21 8.90 -3.35
CA THR A 21 1.54 7.66 -3.75
C THR A 21 0.82 7.00 -2.57
N THR A 22 0.77 7.65 -1.40
CA THR A 22 0.21 7.07 -0.17
C THR A 22 -1.31 6.86 -0.24
N TRP A 23 -1.98 7.41 -1.26
CA TRP A 23 -3.40 7.16 -1.56
C TRP A 23 -3.65 6.03 -2.57
N LEU A 24 -2.60 5.40 -3.10
CA LEU A 24 -2.71 4.24 -3.98
C LEU A 24 -2.42 2.97 -3.20
N LEU A 25 -3.18 1.92 -3.48
CA LEU A 25 -2.78 0.59 -3.04
C LEU A 25 -1.43 0.25 -3.68
N PRO A 26 -0.55 -0.46 -2.93
CA PRO A 26 0.70 -0.94 -3.48
C PRO A 26 0.42 -2.03 -4.53
N PRO A 27 1.43 -2.46 -5.32
CA PRO A 27 1.21 -3.42 -6.39
C PRO A 27 0.54 -4.72 -5.92
N PRO A 28 -0.22 -5.41 -6.79
CA PRO A 28 -0.84 -6.69 -6.44
C PRO A 28 0.15 -7.70 -5.85
N GLY A 29 -0.31 -8.47 -4.86
CA GLY A 29 0.46 -9.52 -4.21
C GLY A 29 0.09 -9.78 -2.75
N LEU A 30 0.85 -10.70 -2.16
CA LEU A 30 0.73 -11.10 -0.76
C LEU A 30 1.64 -10.25 0.13
N TYR A 31 1.08 -9.65 1.17
CA TYR A 31 1.78 -8.85 2.17
C TYR A 31 1.71 -9.54 3.52
N CYS A 32 2.86 -9.93 4.04
CA CYS A 32 3.00 -10.72 5.26
C CYS A 32 3.41 -9.85 6.45
N PRO A 33 2.98 -10.19 7.68
CA PRO A 33 3.49 -9.56 8.90
C PRO A 33 5.02 -9.65 8.97
N SER A 34 5.68 -8.53 9.23
CA SER A 34 7.14 -8.45 9.17
C SER A 34 7.82 -9.06 10.40
N ALA A 35 7.17 -9.03 11.56
CA ALA A 35 7.72 -9.57 12.80
C ALA A 35 7.23 -11.01 13.08
N GLY A 36 6.40 -11.59 12.22
CA GLY A 36 5.87 -12.95 12.36
C GLY A 36 4.64 -13.02 13.27
N GLU A 37 3.90 -11.91 13.39
CA GLU A 37 2.64 -11.83 14.12
C GLU A 37 1.63 -12.84 13.56
N ASN A 38 0.87 -13.49 14.44
CA ASN A 38 -0.14 -14.47 14.06
C ASN A 38 -1.46 -13.80 13.64
N VAL A 39 -1.42 -13.06 12.53
CA VAL A 39 -2.56 -12.37 11.92
C VAL A 39 -2.65 -12.75 10.44
N PHE A 40 -3.83 -12.53 9.84
CA PHE A 40 -4.01 -12.79 8.41
C PHE A 40 -3.10 -11.90 7.58
N ALA A 41 -2.66 -12.43 6.43
CA ALA A 41 -1.96 -11.63 5.44
C ALA A 41 -2.91 -10.60 4.82
N ILE A 42 -2.36 -9.49 4.36
CA ILE A 42 -3.08 -8.56 3.48
C ILE A 42 -2.80 -8.99 2.04
N VAL A 43 -3.84 -9.17 1.23
CA VAL A 43 -3.73 -9.52 -0.18
C VAL A 43 -4.22 -8.35 -1.01
N VAL A 44 -3.35 -7.78 -1.84
CA VAL A 44 -3.78 -6.79 -2.84
C VAL A 44 -4.02 -7.53 -4.14
N GLY A 45 -5.27 -7.54 -4.59
CA GLY A 45 -5.67 -8.13 -5.86
C GLY A 45 -5.52 -7.15 -7.02
N ASP A 46 -5.71 -7.65 -8.23
CA ASP A 46 -5.96 -6.80 -9.39
C ASP A 46 -7.26 -5.99 -9.19
N ASP A 47 -7.43 -4.90 -9.96
CA ASP A 47 -8.64 -4.06 -9.95
C ASP A 47 -9.02 -3.42 -8.59
N ARG A 48 -8.04 -3.21 -7.71
CA ARG A 48 -8.25 -2.69 -6.33
C ARG A 48 -9.05 -3.66 -5.45
N GLY A 49 -8.87 -4.96 -5.64
CA GLY A 49 -9.27 -5.96 -4.66
C GLY A 49 -8.39 -5.92 -3.41
N LEU A 50 -8.97 -6.16 -2.24
CA LEU A 50 -8.24 -6.20 -0.98
C LEU A 50 -8.76 -7.31 -0.07
N GLY A 51 -7.90 -8.29 0.22
CA GLY A 51 -8.08 -9.24 1.30
C GLY A 51 -7.46 -8.71 2.59
N ILE A 52 -8.25 -8.53 3.65
CA ILE A 52 -7.81 -7.99 4.95
C ILE A 52 -8.74 -8.50 6.06
N ASP A 53 -8.20 -8.84 7.23
CA ASP A 53 -8.97 -9.33 8.39
C ASP A 53 -9.95 -10.49 8.12
N GLY A 54 -9.63 -11.33 7.13
CA GLY A 54 -10.51 -12.41 6.70
C GLY A 54 -11.70 -11.97 5.85
N LEU A 55 -11.69 -10.74 5.34
CA LEU A 55 -12.63 -10.20 4.36
C LEU A 55 -12.02 -10.21 2.97
N ASP A 56 -12.82 -10.47 1.95
CA ASP A 56 -12.49 -10.25 0.54
C ASP A 56 -13.30 -9.08 -0.01
N CYS A 57 -12.64 -7.95 -0.25
CA CYS A 57 -13.26 -6.69 -0.66
C CYS A 57 -12.98 -6.36 -2.13
N LYS A 58 -13.99 -5.80 -2.81
CA LYS A 58 -13.85 -5.33 -4.20
C LYS A 58 -13.85 -3.81 -4.27
N ALA A 59 -13.12 -3.28 -5.25
CA ALA A 59 -13.11 -1.87 -5.61
C ALA A 59 -12.85 -0.92 -4.42
N VAL A 60 -11.86 -1.25 -3.57
CA VAL A 60 -11.59 -0.46 -2.37
C VAL A 60 -11.06 0.93 -2.71
N ARG A 61 -11.29 1.88 -1.80
CA ARG A 61 -10.81 3.25 -1.91
C ARG A 61 -9.94 3.58 -0.71
N LEU A 62 -8.73 4.02 -0.97
CA LEU A 62 -7.78 4.48 0.03
C LEU A 62 -7.73 6.01 0.02
N ARG A 63 -7.94 6.63 1.19
CA ARG A 63 -7.81 8.08 1.38
C ARG A 63 -7.33 8.37 2.80
N HIS A 64 -6.32 9.23 2.91
CA HIS A 64 -5.80 9.72 4.20
C HIS A 64 -5.53 8.60 5.23
N GLY A 65 -4.93 7.49 4.79
CA GLY A 65 -4.62 6.36 5.67
C GLY A 65 -5.82 5.51 6.10
N ARG A 66 -6.97 5.63 5.42
CA ARG A 66 -8.17 4.85 5.66
C ARG A 66 -8.62 4.16 4.38
N VAL A 67 -8.92 2.88 4.48
CA VAL A 67 -9.46 2.08 3.38
C VAL A 67 -10.94 1.83 3.59
N THR A 68 -11.72 1.99 2.52
CA THR A 68 -13.17 1.81 2.53
C THR A 68 -13.62 0.94 1.37
N ALA A 69 -14.64 0.13 1.59
CA ALA A 69 -15.32 -0.63 0.56
C ALA A 69 -16.80 -0.82 0.94
N ALA A 70 -17.70 -0.66 -0.02
CA ALA A 70 -19.13 -0.86 0.22
C ALA A 70 -19.49 -2.34 0.37
N THR A 71 -18.78 -3.22 -0.35
CA THR A 71 -19.08 -4.65 -0.44
C THR A 71 -17.78 -5.45 -0.24
N CYS A 72 -17.77 -6.21 0.83
CA CYS A 72 -16.80 -7.24 1.15
C CYS A 72 -17.53 -8.52 1.53
N PHE A 73 -16.87 -9.65 1.35
CA PHE A 73 -17.38 -10.95 1.74
C PHE A 73 -16.57 -11.49 2.90
N ALA A 74 -17.24 -11.73 4.03
CA ALA A 74 -16.65 -12.44 5.14
C ALA A 74 -16.64 -13.96 4.86
N ASN A 75 -15.87 -14.69 5.66
CA ASN A 75 -15.97 -16.15 5.69
C ASN A 75 -17.43 -16.59 5.89
N GLY A 76 -17.93 -17.48 5.04
CA GLY A 76 -19.35 -17.88 5.01
C GLY A 76 -20.24 -17.05 4.07
N GLY A 77 -19.68 -16.08 3.34
CA GLY A 77 -20.35 -15.37 2.24
C GLY A 77 -21.25 -14.21 2.65
N SER A 78 -21.23 -13.81 3.93
CA SER A 78 -21.97 -12.62 4.39
C SER A 78 -21.37 -11.37 3.79
N GLU A 79 -22.22 -10.49 3.28
CA GLU A 79 -21.83 -9.18 2.76
C GLU A 79 -21.71 -8.16 3.89
N VAL A 80 -20.58 -7.47 3.96
CA VAL A 80 -20.27 -6.42 4.95
C VAL A 80 -19.56 -5.25 4.29
N SER A 81 -19.63 -4.07 4.91
CA SER A 81 -18.83 -2.91 4.51
C SER A 81 -17.48 -2.89 5.25
N LEU A 82 -16.43 -2.41 4.59
CA LEU A 82 -15.13 -2.14 5.20
C LEU A 82 -14.95 -0.64 5.42
N ASP A 83 -14.50 -0.27 6.61
CA ASP A 83 -13.97 1.05 6.93
C ASP A 83 -12.93 0.91 8.05
N THR A 84 -11.64 0.91 7.68
CA THR A 84 -10.54 0.65 8.62
C THR A 84 -9.29 1.49 8.29
N ASP A 85 -8.37 1.65 9.24
CA ASP A 85 -7.08 2.26 8.96
C ASP A 85 -6.20 1.35 8.09
N LEU A 86 -5.49 1.96 7.16
CA LEU A 86 -4.47 1.31 6.35
C LEU A 86 -3.52 2.38 5.85
N LEU A 87 -2.33 2.45 6.45
CA LEU A 87 -1.29 3.39 6.06
C LEU A 87 -0.36 2.74 5.05
N ILE A 88 -0.22 3.35 3.88
CA ILE A 88 0.76 2.95 2.87
C ILE A 88 2.02 3.77 3.06
N LEU A 89 3.12 3.10 3.35
CA LEU A 89 4.42 3.74 3.52
C LEU A 89 5.10 3.95 2.16
N PRO A 90 6.04 4.90 2.04
CA PRO A 90 6.79 5.13 0.79
C PRO A 90 7.53 3.90 0.25
N SER A 91 7.83 2.92 1.12
CA SER A 91 8.43 1.63 0.75
C SER A 91 7.45 0.67 0.05
N GLY A 92 6.16 1.00 -0.01
CA GLY A 92 5.08 0.10 -0.41
C GLY A 92 4.66 -0.90 0.69
N ALA A 93 5.26 -0.81 1.88
CA ALA A 93 4.79 -1.55 3.05
C ALA A 93 3.48 -0.95 3.57
N MET A 94 2.69 -1.77 4.26
CA MET A 94 1.42 -1.36 4.85
C MET A 94 1.48 -1.44 6.36
N LEU A 95 0.92 -0.46 7.05
CA LEU A 95 0.72 -0.48 8.49
C LEU A 95 -0.78 -0.49 8.76
N HIS A 96 -1.24 -1.49 9.48
CA HIS A 96 -2.63 -1.70 9.86
C HIS A 96 -2.65 -2.35 11.24
N ASP A 97 -3.46 -1.83 12.17
CA ASP A 97 -3.53 -2.33 13.55
C ASP A 97 -2.16 -2.44 14.24
N SER A 98 -1.27 -1.47 13.96
CA SER A 98 0.12 -1.44 14.43
C SER A 98 1.02 -2.58 13.93
N VAL A 99 0.56 -3.42 13.00
CA VAL A 99 1.33 -4.49 12.37
C VAL A 99 1.88 -4.00 11.03
N LEU A 100 3.20 -4.17 10.83
CA LEU A 100 3.86 -3.82 9.57
C LEU A 100 3.84 -5.00 8.60
N PHE A 101 3.14 -4.85 7.49
CA PHE A 101 3.06 -5.83 6.42
C PHE A 101 3.99 -5.48 5.27
N ARG A 102 4.78 -6.44 4.82
CA ARG A 102 5.69 -6.30 3.68
C ARG A 102 5.34 -7.25 2.56
N ARG A 103 5.46 -6.78 1.33
CA ARG A 103 5.28 -7.61 0.16
C ARG A 103 6.26 -8.77 0.20
N ARG A 104 5.75 -9.98 0.04
CA ARG A 104 6.57 -11.19 -0.01
C ARG A 104 6.62 -11.73 -1.44
N GLN A 105 7.79 -12.21 -1.83
CA GLN A 105 7.94 -13.09 -2.98
C GLN A 105 7.95 -14.54 -2.48
N GLY A 106 7.08 -15.38 -3.02
CA GLY A 106 6.96 -16.79 -2.64
C GLY A 106 5.50 -17.25 -2.54
N PRO A 107 5.27 -18.57 -2.44
CA PRO A 107 3.92 -19.11 -2.36
C PRO A 107 3.29 -18.80 -0.99
N PRO A 108 1.96 -18.60 -0.91
CA PRO A 108 1.24 -18.61 0.37
C PRO A 108 1.37 -19.98 1.07
N PRO A 109 1.14 -20.06 2.40
CA PRO A 109 0.82 -18.96 3.30
C PRO A 109 2.05 -18.10 3.66
N CYS A 110 1.84 -17.03 4.43
CA CYS A 110 2.94 -16.35 5.09
C CYS A 110 3.67 -17.31 6.05
N PRO A 111 5.00 -17.22 6.17
CA PRO A 111 5.75 -18.08 7.07
C PRO A 111 5.36 -17.79 8.52
N THR A 112 5.13 -18.85 9.29
CA THR A 112 5.08 -18.79 10.75
C THR A 112 6.51 -18.77 11.29
N ARG A 113 6.81 -17.90 12.26
CA ARG A 113 8.07 -18.00 13.01
C ARG A 113 8.02 -19.16 13.99
#